data_AF-A0A8H6I3M0-F1
#
_entry.id   AF-A0A8H6I3M0-F1
#
_cell.length_a   1.000
_cell.length_b   1.000
_cell.length_c   1.000
_cell.angle_alpha   90.00
_cell.angle_beta   90.00
_cell.angle_gamma   90.00
#
_symmetry.space_group_name_H-M   'P 1'
#
loop_
_entity.id
_entity.type
_entity.pdbx_description
1 polymer ?
#
loop_
_entity_poly.entity_id
_entity_poly.type
_entity_poly.pdbx_seq_one_letter_code
_entity_poly.pdbx_strand_id
1 'polypeptide(L)'
;MALPPQNAVAWKVCIELLHILALFSTLYRLHYRWKAQHLWWDDYMVTVPLVVDFLYSVLVLVRFQDPVRPHPNPAIGSYWLSTFLFLVVLWSTRIVLSLSLARVFPSGHFGRYVGLGLAIAFALTFLSAVLVTALTCTTMGFVTPKDARCIRGIADYNVKALYLPFTDYISDVLLIVSAVGLLWKTRLRPRERFLILIIFSASFLTLLSAVVFTIASFADVKLGPHTRFLFGMFASLEVAISLLVCNLAVVIAGVYRALRKHVPSAFDATGDQATGSRQREGEPSLPSQMTFTEISTEYYQSSGSGISSKNGTPIASDHDYSTRTAPAQSHSLLDSRGTISDIPNVYSYHHIDIC
;
A
#
# COMPACT_ATOMS: atom_id res chain seq x y z
N MET A 1 16.23 -22.48 24.03
CA MET A 1 15.60 -23.65 23.41
C MET A 1 15.75 -23.51 21.90
N ALA A 2 16.43 -24.44 21.23
CA ALA A 2 16.60 -24.37 19.78
C ALA A 2 15.29 -24.80 19.09
N LEU A 3 14.92 -24.13 18.00
CA LEU A 3 13.75 -24.50 17.20
C LEU A 3 13.98 -25.86 16.53
N PRO A 4 12.96 -26.73 16.43
CA PRO A 4 13.07 -27.98 15.68
C PRO A 4 13.38 -27.70 14.21
N PRO A 5 13.99 -28.66 13.49
CA PRO A 5 14.31 -28.52 12.07
C PRO A 5 13.03 -28.19 11.30
N GLN A 6 12.99 -27.01 10.68
CA GLN A 6 11.82 -26.57 9.93
C GLN A 6 11.75 -27.25 8.56
N ASN A 7 10.55 -27.66 8.17
CA ASN A 7 10.31 -28.18 6.83
C ASN A 7 10.30 -27.02 5.82
N ALA A 8 11.49 -26.70 5.29
CA ALA A 8 11.68 -25.61 4.33
C ALA A 8 10.82 -25.78 3.06
N VAL A 9 10.56 -27.03 2.65
CA VAL A 9 9.72 -27.35 1.48
C VAL A 9 8.28 -26.92 1.73
N ALA A 10 7.73 -27.22 2.91
CA ALA A 10 6.36 -26.82 3.26
C ALA A 10 6.20 -25.30 3.25
N TRP A 11 7.14 -24.57 3.87
CA TRP A 11 7.16 -23.10 3.84
C TRP A 11 7.19 -22.54 2.43
N LYS A 12 8.06 -23.09 1.57
CA LYS A 12 8.17 -22.67 0.18
C LYS A 12 6.85 -22.87 -0.56
N VAL A 13 6.27 -24.06 -0.49
CA VAL A 13 4.99 -24.37 -1.15
C VAL A 13 3.87 -23.45 -0.68
N CYS A 14 3.73 -23.23 0.63
CA CYS A 14 2.70 -22.36 1.18
C CYS A 14 2.83 -20.91 0.69
N ILE A 15 4.05 -20.36 0.71
CA ILE A 15 4.29 -18.97 0.27
C ILE A 15 4.05 -18.81 -1.23
N GLU A 16 4.49 -19.76 -2.05
CA GLU A 16 4.25 -19.72 -3.49
C GLU A 16 2.76 -19.79 -3.82
N LEU A 17 1.99 -20.62 -3.12
CA LEU A 17 0.54 -20.67 -3.29
C LEU A 17 -0.11 -19.32 -2.97
N LEU A 18 0.39 -18.60 -1.95
CA LEU A 18 -0.09 -17.26 -1.61
C LEU A 18 0.25 -16.24 -2.70
N HIS A 19 1.48 -16.25 -3.24
CA HIS A 19 1.84 -15.39 -4.37
C HIS A 19 0.98 -15.67 -5.60
N ILE A 20 0.80 -16.95 -5.97
CA ILE A 20 -0.04 -17.35 -7.09
C ILE A 20 -1.48 -16.84 -6.90
N LEU A 21 -2.06 -17.03 -5.71
CA LEU A 21 -3.38 -16.53 -5.39
C LEU A 21 -3.46 -14.99 -5.49
N ALA A 22 -2.41 -14.30 -5.04
CA ALA A 22 -2.31 -12.85 -5.10
C ALA A 22 -2.22 -12.33 -6.54
N LEU A 23 -1.41 -12.99 -7.39
CA LEU A 23 -1.29 -12.68 -8.82
C LEU A 23 -2.64 -12.87 -9.53
N PHE A 24 -3.30 -14.01 -9.33
CA PHE A 24 -4.62 -14.25 -9.93
C PHE A 24 -5.67 -13.25 -9.43
N SER A 25 -5.68 -12.92 -8.15
CA SER A 25 -6.57 -11.90 -7.58
C SER A 25 -6.34 -10.52 -8.22
N THR A 26 -5.08 -10.15 -8.45
CA THR A 26 -4.71 -8.88 -9.12
C THR A 26 -5.14 -8.87 -10.58
N LEU A 27 -4.92 -9.96 -11.31
CA LEU A 27 -5.34 -10.11 -12.70
C LEU A 27 -6.86 -10.05 -12.84
N TYR A 28 -7.59 -10.70 -11.92
CA TYR A 28 -9.04 -10.62 -11.86
C TYR A 28 -9.51 -9.18 -11.61
N ARG A 29 -8.91 -8.46 -10.65
CA ARG A 29 -9.18 -7.04 -10.40
C ARG A 29 -8.99 -6.21 -11.67
N LEU A 30 -7.86 -6.39 -12.36
CA LEU A 30 -7.54 -5.64 -13.57
C LEU A 30 -8.53 -5.95 -14.70
N HIS A 31 -8.84 -7.23 -14.91
CA HIS A 31 -9.81 -7.67 -15.93
C HIS A 31 -11.22 -7.11 -15.66
N TYR A 32 -11.69 -7.22 -14.41
CA TYR A 32 -13.01 -6.71 -14.02
C TYR A 32 -13.12 -5.20 -14.25
N ARG A 33 -12.08 -4.43 -13.89
CA ARG A 33 -12.07 -2.97 -14.08
C ARG A 33 -11.85 -2.55 -15.53
N TRP A 34 -11.05 -3.30 -16.29
CA TRP A 34 -10.89 -3.10 -17.73
C TRP A 34 -12.24 -3.23 -18.45
N LYS A 35 -13.01 -4.27 -18.12
CA LYS A 35 -14.34 -4.48 -18.69
C LYS A 35 -15.32 -3.35 -18.33
N ALA A 36 -15.16 -2.74 -17.16
CA ALA A 36 -15.98 -1.61 -16.72
C ALA A 36 -15.60 -0.26 -17.38
N GLN A 37 -14.58 -0.21 -18.26
CA GLN A 37 -14.17 0.96 -19.06
C GLN A 37 -13.83 2.25 -18.27
N HIS A 38 -13.65 2.16 -16.94
CA HIS A 38 -13.22 3.27 -16.10
C HIS A 38 -11.83 3.02 -15.52
N LEU A 39 -10.83 2.98 -16.40
CA LEU A 39 -9.41 2.90 -16.05
C LEU A 39 -8.95 4.22 -15.43
N TRP A 40 -8.60 4.19 -14.15
CA TRP A 40 -8.03 5.33 -13.44
C TRP A 40 -6.53 5.13 -13.24
N TRP A 41 -5.81 6.19 -12.85
CA TRP A 41 -4.39 6.11 -12.48
C TRP A 41 -4.09 5.01 -11.44
N ASP A 42 -5.03 4.73 -10.52
CA ASP A 42 -4.96 3.60 -9.57
C ASP A 42 -4.77 2.24 -10.26
N ASP A 43 -5.43 2.03 -11.40
CA ASP A 43 -5.39 0.76 -12.14
C ASP A 43 -4.05 0.55 -12.84
N TYR A 44 -3.38 1.62 -13.27
CA TYR A 44 -2.01 1.53 -13.78
C TYR A 44 -1.03 1.24 -12.64
N MET A 45 -1.23 1.88 -11.47
CA MET A 45 -0.36 1.70 -10.32
C MET A 45 -0.41 0.28 -9.76
N VAL A 46 -1.49 -0.49 -9.96
CA VAL A 46 -1.55 -1.92 -9.53
C VAL A 46 -0.71 -2.85 -10.42
N THR A 47 -0.36 -2.41 -11.63
CA THR A 47 0.47 -3.21 -12.54
C THR A 47 1.92 -3.27 -12.06
N VAL A 48 2.40 -2.23 -11.38
CA VAL A 48 3.74 -2.18 -10.80
C VAL A 48 3.96 -3.28 -9.76
N PRO A 49 3.18 -3.38 -8.66
CA PRO A 49 3.34 -4.46 -7.69
C PRO A 49 3.11 -5.83 -8.31
N LEU A 50 2.22 -5.98 -9.31
CA LEU A 50 2.00 -7.26 -10.00
C LEU A 50 3.29 -7.78 -10.68
N VAL A 51 3.91 -6.95 -11.51
CA VAL A 51 5.11 -7.34 -12.26
C VAL A 51 6.29 -7.54 -11.30
N VAL A 52 6.43 -6.65 -10.31
CA VAL A 52 7.52 -6.71 -9.35
C VAL A 52 7.37 -7.91 -8.41
N ASP A 53 6.15 -8.28 -8.00
CA ASP A 53 5.86 -9.46 -7.18
C ASP A 53 6.20 -10.76 -7.92
N PHE A 54 5.84 -10.87 -9.20
CA PHE A 54 6.24 -12.00 -10.03
C PHE A 54 7.77 -12.15 -10.09
N LEU A 55 8.49 -11.05 -10.32
CA LEU A 55 9.95 -11.05 -10.31
C LEU A 55 10.51 -11.41 -8.93
N TYR A 56 9.91 -10.90 -7.86
CA TYR A 56 10.30 -11.18 -6.49
C TYR A 56 10.11 -12.67 -6.12
N SER A 57 8.96 -13.27 -6.43
CA SER A 57 8.67 -14.69 -6.21
C SER A 57 9.68 -15.58 -6.96
N VAL A 58 9.97 -15.30 -8.24
CA VAL A 58 11.00 -16.04 -8.99
C VAL A 58 12.37 -15.91 -8.33
N LEU A 59 12.75 -14.74 -7.84
CA LEU A 59 14.02 -14.55 -7.13
C LEU A 59 14.06 -15.30 -5.80
N VAL A 60 12.97 -15.33 -5.04
CA VAL A 60 12.83 -16.13 -3.81
C VAL A 60 13.00 -17.62 -4.13
N LEU A 61 12.33 -18.12 -5.18
CA LEU A 61 12.45 -19.51 -5.63
C LEU A 61 13.88 -19.92 -5.93
N VAL A 62 14.63 -19.06 -6.65
CA VAL A 62 16.02 -19.30 -7.03
C VAL A 62 16.96 -19.15 -5.85
N ARG A 63 16.77 -18.13 -4.99
CA ARG A 63 17.63 -17.86 -3.83
C ARG A 63 17.60 -19.00 -2.81
N PHE A 64 16.45 -19.63 -2.66
CA PHE A 64 16.26 -20.74 -1.73
C PHE A 64 16.27 -22.12 -2.40
N GLN A 65 16.85 -22.25 -3.61
CA GLN A 65 17.24 -23.55 -4.17
C GLN A 65 18.57 -23.99 -3.56
N ASP A 66 18.54 -25.15 -2.90
CA ASP A 66 19.64 -25.95 -2.35
C ASP A 66 20.88 -25.20 -1.80
N PRO A 67 21.13 -25.24 -0.47
CA PRO A 67 22.30 -24.60 0.13
C PRO A 67 23.65 -25.17 -0.35
N VAL A 68 23.64 -26.27 -1.08
CA VAL A 68 24.83 -27.03 -1.52
C VAL A 68 25.39 -26.50 -2.85
N ARG A 69 24.58 -25.82 -3.68
CA ARG A 69 25.03 -25.37 -5.01
C ARG A 69 25.26 -23.86 -5.03
N PRO A 70 26.52 -23.40 -5.22
CA PRO A 70 26.79 -21.98 -5.37
C PRO A 70 26.07 -21.45 -6.62
N HIS A 71 25.36 -20.32 -6.46
CA HIS A 71 24.62 -19.69 -7.55
C HIS A 71 25.58 -19.23 -8.66
N PRO A 72 25.29 -19.54 -9.94
CA PRO A 72 26.17 -19.20 -11.05
C PRO A 72 26.29 -17.68 -11.29
N ASN A 73 25.30 -16.89 -10.85
CA ASN A 73 25.28 -15.45 -11.04
C ASN A 73 25.21 -14.71 -9.68
N PRO A 74 26.26 -13.99 -9.28
CA PRO A 74 26.27 -13.25 -8.01
C PRO A 74 25.23 -12.11 -7.97
N ALA A 75 24.79 -11.64 -9.15
CA ALA A 75 23.72 -10.65 -9.29
C ALA A 75 22.36 -11.13 -8.74
N ILE A 76 22.00 -12.39 -9.04
CA ILE A 76 20.73 -12.98 -8.63
C ILE A 76 20.70 -13.25 -7.11
N GLY A 77 21.87 -13.52 -6.52
CA GLY A 77 22.03 -13.66 -5.07
C GLY A 77 22.04 -12.32 -4.31
N SER A 78 22.01 -11.18 -5.00
CA SER A 78 22.15 -9.87 -4.35
C SER A 78 21.06 -9.62 -3.32
N TYR A 79 21.47 -9.37 -2.08
CA TYR A 79 20.58 -8.99 -0.99
C TYR A 79 19.86 -7.66 -1.27
N TRP A 80 20.55 -6.74 -1.95
CA TRP A 80 20.00 -5.42 -2.27
C TRP A 80 18.84 -5.53 -3.27
N LEU A 81 18.99 -6.33 -4.32
CA LEU A 81 17.93 -6.55 -5.32
C LEU A 81 16.65 -7.11 -4.68
N SER A 82 16.79 -8.15 -3.85
CA SER A 82 15.64 -8.75 -3.14
C SER A 82 14.99 -7.75 -2.17
N THR A 83 15.79 -6.98 -1.42
CA THR A 83 15.25 -5.93 -0.53
C THR A 83 14.53 -4.83 -1.32
N PHE A 84 15.10 -4.40 -2.45
CA PHE A 84 14.51 -3.34 -3.27
C PHE A 84 13.15 -3.76 -3.84
N LEU A 85 13.07 -4.97 -4.41
CA LEU A 85 11.81 -5.51 -4.93
C LEU A 85 10.77 -5.68 -3.83
N PHE A 86 11.17 -6.19 -2.66
CA PHE A 86 10.33 -6.25 -1.46
C PHE A 86 9.74 -4.87 -1.14
N LEU A 87 10.57 -3.84 -1.03
CA LEU A 87 10.12 -2.47 -0.75
C LEU A 87 9.18 -1.94 -1.83
N VAL A 88 9.49 -2.18 -3.11
CA VAL A 88 8.64 -1.71 -4.21
C VAL A 88 7.25 -2.33 -4.12
N VAL A 89 7.12 -3.65 -3.92
CA VAL A 89 5.79 -4.29 -3.81
C VAL A 89 5.06 -3.79 -2.56
N LEU A 90 5.72 -3.78 -1.41
CA LEU A 90 5.15 -3.37 -0.14
C LEU A 90 4.62 -1.93 -0.17
N TRP A 91 5.44 -0.98 -0.62
CA TRP A 91 5.04 0.43 -0.63
C TRP A 91 4.05 0.74 -1.77
N SER A 92 4.16 0.10 -2.93
CA SER A 92 3.20 0.31 -4.01
C SER A 92 1.80 -0.23 -3.67
N THR A 93 1.69 -1.36 -2.97
CA THR A 93 0.38 -1.85 -2.49
C THR A 93 -0.29 -0.87 -1.53
N ARG A 94 0.47 -0.24 -0.62
CA ARG A 94 -0.05 0.82 0.27
C ARG A 94 -0.49 2.06 -0.47
N ILE A 95 0.27 2.48 -1.49
CA ILE A 95 -0.12 3.61 -2.36
C ILE A 95 -1.43 3.29 -3.07
N VAL A 96 -1.59 2.10 -3.64
CA VAL A 96 -2.83 1.65 -4.30
C VAL A 96 -4.00 1.58 -3.32
N LEU A 97 -3.78 1.12 -2.08
CA LEU A 97 -4.81 1.15 -1.04
C LEU A 97 -5.25 2.58 -0.69
N SER A 98 -4.31 3.50 -0.53
CA SER A 98 -4.59 4.93 -0.28
C SER A 98 -5.33 5.60 -1.45
N LEU A 99 -4.95 5.29 -2.69
CA LEU A 99 -5.64 5.77 -3.88
C LEU A 99 -7.04 5.17 -4.00
N SER A 100 -7.20 3.90 -3.63
CA SER A 100 -8.50 3.24 -3.56
C SER A 100 -9.41 3.91 -2.51
N LEU A 101 -8.86 4.30 -1.35
CA LEU A 101 -9.58 5.11 -0.36
C LEU A 101 -9.98 6.48 -0.91
N ALA A 102 -9.07 7.16 -1.62
CA ALA A 102 -9.36 8.47 -2.23
C ALA A 102 -10.50 8.39 -3.26
N ARG A 103 -10.58 7.28 -4.02
CA ARG A 103 -11.59 7.06 -5.07
C ARG A 103 -13.00 6.81 -4.51
N VAL A 104 -13.13 6.31 -3.28
CA VAL A 104 -14.45 6.09 -2.65
C VAL A 104 -15.21 7.39 -2.43
N PHE A 105 -14.52 8.52 -2.29
CA PHE A 105 -15.14 9.82 -2.03
C PHE A 105 -15.28 10.66 -3.31
N PRO A 106 -16.39 11.41 -3.48
CA PRO A 106 -16.56 12.31 -4.61
C PRO A 106 -15.54 13.46 -4.59
N SER A 107 -15.34 14.11 -5.73
CA SER A 107 -14.51 15.32 -5.85
C SER A 107 -14.98 16.40 -4.87
N GLY A 108 -14.04 17.01 -4.15
CA GLY A 108 -14.32 18.07 -3.17
C GLY A 108 -14.51 17.59 -1.74
N HIS A 109 -14.74 16.29 -1.49
CA HIS A 109 -14.88 15.78 -0.13
C HIS A 109 -13.52 15.67 0.58
N PHE A 110 -13.46 16.04 1.87
CA PHE A 110 -12.24 15.98 2.70
C PHE A 110 -11.53 14.62 2.65
N GLY A 111 -12.30 13.52 2.63
CA GLY A 111 -11.74 12.16 2.57
C GLY A 111 -10.89 11.87 1.33
N ARG A 112 -11.17 12.52 0.19
CA ARG A 112 -10.37 12.38 -1.02
C ARG A 112 -8.98 12.99 -0.84
N TYR A 113 -8.90 14.16 -0.20
CA TYR A 113 -7.62 14.81 0.11
C TYR A 113 -6.80 13.99 1.12
N VAL A 114 -7.45 13.39 2.12
CA VAL A 114 -6.77 12.48 3.07
C VAL A 114 -6.16 11.29 2.34
N GLY A 115 -6.94 10.59 1.49
CA GLY A 115 -6.43 9.44 0.73
C GLY A 115 -5.27 9.80 -0.22
N LEU A 116 -5.35 10.93 -0.91
CA LEU A 116 -4.25 11.43 -1.75
C LEU A 116 -3.02 11.82 -0.92
N GLY A 117 -3.22 12.49 0.22
CA GLY A 117 -2.16 12.84 1.15
C GLY A 117 -1.41 11.62 1.68
N LEU A 118 -2.12 10.54 2.02
CA LEU A 118 -1.52 9.26 2.41
C LEU A 118 -0.71 8.63 1.27
N ALA A 119 -1.21 8.65 0.04
CA ALA A 119 -0.49 8.13 -1.11
C ALA A 119 0.84 8.86 -1.33
N ILE A 120 0.84 10.20 -1.22
CA ILE A 120 2.06 11.01 -1.31
C ILE A 120 3.00 10.70 -0.13
N ALA A 121 2.48 10.62 1.10
CA ALA A 121 3.27 10.28 2.27
C ALA A 121 3.95 8.91 2.11
N PHE A 122 3.24 7.89 1.62
CA PHE A 122 3.82 6.57 1.38
C PHE A 122 4.85 6.54 0.25
N ALA A 123 4.67 7.33 -0.80
CA ALA A 123 5.69 7.48 -1.83
C ALA A 123 6.97 8.12 -1.26
N LEU A 124 6.85 9.13 -0.39
CA LEU A 124 7.99 9.73 0.30
C LEU A 124 8.66 8.74 1.26
N THR A 125 7.88 7.98 2.02
CA THR A 125 8.42 6.94 2.93
C THR A 125 9.11 5.81 2.17
N PHE A 126 8.63 5.46 0.98
CA PHE A 126 9.32 4.53 0.09
C PHE A 126 10.70 5.06 -0.33
N LEU A 127 10.76 6.31 -0.79
CA LEU A 127 12.02 6.94 -1.19
C LEU A 127 13.00 7.01 -0.01
N SER A 128 12.51 7.35 1.19
CA SER A 128 13.35 7.36 2.39
C SER A 128 13.78 5.96 2.80
N ALA A 129 12.93 4.93 2.68
CA ALA A 129 13.29 3.54 2.98
C ALA A 129 14.37 3.01 2.03
N VAL A 130 14.27 3.34 0.73
CA VAL A 130 15.31 3.01 -0.26
C VAL A 130 16.61 3.74 0.08
N LEU A 131 16.54 5.05 0.39
CA LEU A 131 17.70 5.85 0.75
C LEU A 131 18.39 5.35 2.02
N VAL A 132 17.64 5.10 3.09
CA VAL A 132 18.15 4.53 4.34
C VAL A 132 18.80 3.18 4.06
N THR A 133 18.16 2.31 3.27
CA THR A 133 18.71 1.00 2.92
C THR A 133 20.02 1.12 2.11
N ALA A 134 20.10 2.06 1.17
CA ALA A 134 21.27 2.27 0.34
C ALA A 134 22.44 2.92 1.09
N LEU A 135 22.16 3.88 1.99
CA LEU A 135 23.19 4.61 2.73
C LEU A 135 23.69 3.85 3.96
N THR A 136 22.85 3.06 4.61
CA THR A 136 23.24 2.37 5.85
C THR A 136 24.14 1.16 5.62
N CYS A 137 24.17 0.56 4.44
CA CYS A 137 25.04 -0.57 4.16
C CYS A 137 25.93 -0.25 2.95
N THR A 138 27.24 -0.08 3.19
CA THR A 138 28.22 0.36 2.18
C THR A 138 28.49 -0.69 1.10
N THR A 139 28.06 -1.94 1.31
CA THR A 139 28.20 -3.02 0.34
C THR A 139 26.98 -3.07 -0.57
N MET A 140 27.00 -2.23 -1.61
CA MET A 140 26.26 -2.51 -2.85
C MET A 140 26.90 -3.65 -3.66
N GLY A 141 28.01 -4.23 -3.15
CA GLY A 141 28.80 -5.25 -3.81
C GLY A 141 28.14 -6.62 -3.82
N PHE A 142 28.11 -7.22 -5.01
CA PHE A 142 27.58 -8.55 -5.33
C PHE A 142 28.33 -9.73 -4.67
N VAL A 143 29.33 -9.48 -3.83
CA VAL A 143 30.32 -10.49 -3.43
C VAL A 143 30.61 -10.41 -1.93
N THR A 144 30.28 -11.52 -1.26
CA THR A 144 30.61 -11.97 0.10
C THR A 144 29.80 -11.44 1.32
N PRO A 145 29.20 -12.34 2.12
CA PRO A 145 28.44 -12.04 3.35
C PRO A 145 29.32 -12.05 4.61
N LYS A 146 30.62 -11.72 4.50
CA LYS A 146 31.51 -11.55 5.66
C LYS A 146 31.50 -10.07 6.04
N ASP A 147 30.72 -9.75 7.08
CA ASP A 147 30.72 -8.47 7.78
C ASP A 147 30.63 -7.23 6.88
N ALA A 148 29.55 -7.19 6.09
CA ALA A 148 29.05 -5.95 5.50
C ALA A 148 28.89 -4.92 6.64
N ARG A 149 29.82 -3.95 6.72
CA ARG A 149 29.82 -2.86 7.70
C ARG A 149 28.60 -1.97 7.47
N CYS A 150 27.43 -2.40 7.92
CA CYS A 150 26.29 -1.53 8.01
C CYS A 150 26.51 -0.56 9.18
N ILE A 151 26.12 0.70 8.99
CA ILE A 151 26.19 1.73 10.02
C ILE A 151 25.30 1.27 11.19
N ARG A 152 25.96 1.01 12.33
CA ARG A 152 25.28 0.72 13.59
C ARG A 152 24.92 2.03 14.27
N GLY A 153 23.71 2.10 14.78
CA GLY A 153 23.21 3.23 15.56
C GLY A 153 23.56 3.11 17.04
N ILE A 154 22.80 3.84 17.86
CA ILE A 154 22.91 3.80 19.32
C ILE A 154 22.63 2.37 19.80
N ALA A 155 23.44 1.89 20.75
CA ALA A 155 23.37 0.53 21.31
C ALA A 155 23.62 -0.62 20.30
N ASP A 156 24.49 -0.40 19.30
CA ASP A 156 24.93 -1.41 18.32
C ASP A 156 23.83 -1.97 17.39
N TYR A 157 22.62 -1.41 17.41
CA TYR A 157 21.53 -1.84 16.54
C TYR A 157 21.69 -1.33 15.10
N ASN A 158 21.34 -2.16 14.14
CA ASN A 158 21.30 -1.76 12.73
C ASN A 158 20.16 -0.75 12.51
N VAL A 159 20.48 0.47 12.05
CA VAL A 159 19.48 1.54 11.82
C VAL A 159 18.36 1.07 10.89
N LYS A 160 18.71 0.32 9.82
CA LYS A 160 17.75 -0.28 8.89
C LYS A 160 16.74 -1.22 9.58
N ALA A 161 17.23 -2.04 10.52
CA ALA A 161 16.40 -3.03 11.20
C ALA A 161 15.36 -2.40 12.14
N LEU A 162 15.63 -1.19 12.63
CA LEU A 162 14.67 -0.41 13.40
C LEU A 162 13.74 0.42 12.49
N TYR A 163 14.32 1.08 11.48
CA TYR A 163 13.60 2.01 10.63
C TYR A 163 12.50 1.34 9.80
N LEU A 164 12.80 0.22 9.12
CA LEU A 164 11.84 -0.41 8.22
C LEU A 164 10.58 -0.88 8.95
N PRO A 165 10.66 -1.72 10.00
CA PRO A 165 9.46 -2.18 10.70
C PRO A 165 8.68 -1.05 11.38
N PHE A 166 9.37 0.00 11.84
CA PHE A 166 8.71 1.16 12.44
C PHE A 166 7.90 1.96 11.41
N THR A 167 8.48 2.25 10.24
CA THR A 167 7.75 2.93 9.16
C THR A 167 6.61 2.08 8.61
N ASP A 168 6.79 0.77 8.59
CA ASP A 168 5.79 -0.21 8.21
C ASP A 168 4.58 -0.16 9.15
N TYR A 169 4.84 -0.28 10.46
CA TYR A 169 3.86 -0.17 11.53
C TYR A 169 3.06 1.13 11.47
N ILE A 170 3.74 2.28 11.35
CA ILE A 170 3.07 3.58 11.27
C ILE A 170 2.16 3.65 10.04
N SER A 171 2.61 3.12 8.90
CA SER A 171 1.85 3.20 7.66
C SER A 171 0.56 2.38 7.72
N ASP A 172 0.61 1.19 8.31
CA ASP A 172 -0.56 0.34 8.52
C ASP A 172 -1.54 0.97 9.51
N VAL A 173 -1.04 1.56 10.62
CA VAL A 173 -1.88 2.31 11.57
C VAL A 173 -2.56 3.50 10.89
N LEU A 174 -1.83 4.27 10.08
CA LEU A 174 -2.38 5.42 9.34
C LEU A 174 -3.46 4.97 8.36
N LEU A 175 -3.27 3.86 7.65
CA LEU A 175 -4.29 3.30 6.75
C LEU A 175 -5.56 2.89 7.51
N ILE A 176 -5.41 2.15 8.60
CA ILE A 176 -6.53 1.67 9.42
C ILE A 176 -7.30 2.85 10.03
N VAL A 177 -6.60 3.77 10.70
CA VAL A 177 -7.21 4.93 11.36
C VAL A 177 -7.91 5.82 10.33
N SER A 178 -7.27 6.08 9.19
CA SER A 178 -7.86 6.92 8.16
C SER A 178 -9.12 6.30 7.57
N ALA A 179 -9.10 5.01 7.27
CA ALA A 179 -10.28 4.36 6.73
C ALA A 179 -11.43 4.29 7.74
N VAL A 180 -11.16 3.88 8.99
CA VAL A 180 -12.16 3.84 10.05
C VAL A 180 -12.73 5.23 10.31
N GLY A 181 -11.89 6.25 10.42
CA GLY A 181 -12.31 7.64 10.63
C GLY A 181 -13.18 8.18 9.49
N LEU A 182 -12.82 7.89 8.24
CA LEU A 182 -13.60 8.31 7.07
C LEU A 182 -14.94 7.56 6.98
N LEU A 183 -14.98 6.28 7.36
CA LEU A 183 -16.22 5.50 7.44
C LEU A 183 -17.15 5.94 8.55
N TRP A 184 -16.61 6.35 9.71
CA TRP A 184 -17.44 6.85 10.81
C TRP A 184 -18.09 8.17 10.46
N LYS A 185 -17.35 9.06 9.78
CA LYS A 185 -17.87 10.37 9.37
C LYS A 185 -18.91 10.27 8.25
N THR A 186 -18.81 9.27 7.38
CA THR A 186 -19.75 9.09 6.27
C THR A 186 -20.92 8.20 6.67
N ARG A 187 -22.16 8.66 6.49
CA ARG A 187 -23.38 7.87 6.75
C ARG A 187 -23.62 6.81 5.67
N LEU A 188 -22.65 5.94 5.44
CA LEU A 188 -22.75 4.82 4.50
C LEU A 188 -23.69 3.72 5.03
N ARG A 189 -24.29 2.97 4.11
CA ARG A 189 -25.14 1.82 4.46
C ARG A 189 -24.29 0.77 5.21
N PRO A 190 -24.83 0.10 6.25
CA PRO A 190 -24.08 -0.85 7.07
C PRO A 190 -23.35 -1.95 6.29
N ARG A 191 -23.91 -2.40 5.16
CA ARG A 191 -23.31 -3.44 4.31
C ARG A 191 -22.00 -3.00 3.63
N GLU A 192 -21.91 -1.74 3.20
CA GLU A 192 -20.71 -1.18 2.56
C GLU A 192 -19.61 -0.95 3.59
N ARG A 193 -20.00 -0.52 4.80
CA ARG A 193 -19.09 -0.38 5.95
C ARG A 193 -18.43 -1.70 6.33
N PHE A 194 -19.19 -2.80 6.31
CA PHE A 194 -18.67 -4.13 6.64
C PHE A 194 -17.59 -4.60 5.67
N LEU A 195 -17.80 -4.40 4.36
CA LEU A 195 -16.83 -4.78 3.33
C LEU A 195 -15.50 -4.03 3.51
N ILE A 196 -15.59 -2.74 3.81
CA ILE A 196 -14.41 -1.91 4.08
C ILE A 196 -13.72 -2.37 5.36
N LEU A 197 -14.48 -2.65 6.42
CA LEU A 197 -13.94 -3.16 7.69
C LEU A 197 -13.23 -4.52 7.55
N ILE A 198 -13.70 -5.42 6.68
CA ILE A 198 -13.02 -6.69 6.37
C ILE A 198 -11.66 -6.45 5.69
N ILE A 199 -11.56 -5.50 4.77
CA ILE A 199 -10.29 -5.21 4.11
C ILE A 199 -9.29 -4.65 5.13
N PHE A 200 -9.76 -3.79 6.04
CA PHE A 200 -8.92 -3.22 7.10
C PHE A 200 -8.54 -4.21 8.20
N SER A 201 -9.36 -5.23 8.47
CA SER A 201 -8.98 -6.30 9.40
C SER A 201 -7.82 -7.13 8.87
N ALA A 202 -7.67 -7.23 7.54
CA ALA A 202 -6.53 -7.91 6.95
C ALA A 202 -5.22 -7.08 7.06
N SER A 203 -5.29 -5.74 7.02
CA SER A 203 -4.15 -4.87 7.40
C SER A 203 -3.79 -4.96 8.89
N PHE A 204 -4.73 -5.34 9.75
CA PHE A 204 -4.40 -5.63 11.15
C PHE A 204 -3.61 -6.93 11.29
N LEU A 205 -3.83 -7.93 10.42
CA LEU A 205 -3.03 -9.15 10.40
C LEU A 205 -1.59 -8.90 9.94
N THR A 206 -1.38 -8.03 8.94
CA THR A 206 -0.02 -7.61 8.54
C THR A 206 0.69 -6.90 9.68
N LEU A 207 -0.01 -5.97 10.34
CA LEU A 207 0.49 -5.27 11.53
C LEU A 207 0.92 -6.25 12.63
N LEU A 208 0.07 -7.23 12.97
CA LEU A 208 0.37 -8.22 13.98
C LEU A 208 1.59 -9.07 13.61
N SER A 209 1.68 -9.49 12.34
CA SER A 209 2.85 -10.23 11.83
C SER A 209 4.13 -9.41 11.95
N ALA A 210 4.11 -8.14 11.54
CA ALA A 210 5.24 -7.22 11.63
C ALA A 210 5.68 -7.00 13.09
N VAL A 211 4.73 -6.84 14.02
CA VAL A 211 5.02 -6.70 15.46
C VAL A 211 5.67 -7.96 16.02
N VAL A 212 5.11 -9.14 15.74
CA VAL A 212 5.69 -10.42 16.18
C VAL A 212 7.10 -10.60 15.63
N PHE A 213 7.30 -10.30 14.35
CA PHE A 213 8.61 -10.34 13.70
C PHE A 213 9.60 -9.37 14.36
N THR A 214 9.16 -8.16 14.67
CA THR A 214 9.96 -7.13 15.31
C THR A 214 10.39 -7.57 16.70
N ILE A 215 9.46 -8.04 17.52
CA ILE A 215 9.75 -8.56 18.86
C ILE A 215 10.71 -9.74 18.79
N ALA A 216 10.48 -10.69 17.88
CA ALA A 216 11.35 -11.84 17.68
C ALA A 216 12.77 -11.42 17.25
N SER A 217 12.90 -10.35 16.47
CA SER A 217 14.19 -9.81 16.02
C SER A 217 14.96 -9.10 17.14
N PHE A 218 14.26 -8.44 18.06
CA PHE A 218 14.88 -7.69 19.16
C PHE A 218 15.12 -8.53 20.42
N ALA A 219 14.41 -9.64 20.62
CA ALA A 219 14.50 -10.44 21.84
C ALA A 219 15.82 -11.23 22.01
N ASP A 220 16.86 -10.93 21.22
CA ASP A 220 18.16 -11.63 21.15
C ASP A 220 18.03 -13.17 21.20
N VAL A 221 16.93 -13.67 20.66
CA VAL A 221 16.68 -15.10 20.62
C VAL A 221 17.64 -15.64 19.59
N LYS A 222 18.58 -16.48 20.03
CA LYS A 222 19.46 -17.24 19.15
C LYS A 222 18.62 -18.28 18.41
N LEU A 223 17.90 -17.86 17.36
CA LEU A 223 17.08 -18.72 16.49
C LEU A 223 17.92 -19.72 15.65
N GLY A 224 19.24 -19.71 15.82
CA GLY A 224 20.17 -20.66 15.19
C GLY A 224 20.64 -20.21 13.80
N PRO A 225 21.36 -21.08 13.06
CA PRO A 225 21.92 -20.75 11.75
C PRO A 225 20.87 -20.48 10.67
N HIS A 226 19.60 -20.87 10.91
CA HIS A 226 18.50 -20.73 9.96
C HIS A 226 17.68 -19.43 10.10
N THR A 227 18.06 -18.51 10.99
CA THR A 227 17.34 -17.24 11.21
C THR A 227 17.16 -16.42 9.92
N ARG A 228 18.18 -16.38 9.06
CA ARG A 228 18.12 -15.65 7.77
C ARG A 228 17.06 -16.22 6.82
N PHE A 229 16.90 -17.53 6.82
CA PHE A 229 15.86 -18.21 6.03
C PHE A 229 14.48 -17.82 6.54
N LEU A 230 14.26 -17.92 7.85
CA LEU A 230 12.98 -17.55 8.47
C LEU A 230 12.60 -16.10 8.16
N PHE A 231 13.54 -15.16 8.31
CA PHE A 231 13.26 -13.76 8.01
C PHE A 231 12.93 -13.51 6.53
N GLY A 232 13.59 -14.21 5.61
CA GLY A 232 13.24 -14.16 4.18
C GLY A 232 11.85 -14.72 3.90
N MET A 233 11.45 -15.80 4.58
CA MET A 233 10.11 -16.37 4.45
C MET A 233 9.04 -15.45 5.04
N PHE A 234 9.25 -14.84 6.21
CA PHE A 234 8.33 -13.85 6.76
C PHE A 234 8.16 -12.63 5.86
N ALA A 235 9.26 -12.09 5.32
CA ALA A 235 9.19 -10.98 4.37
C ALA A 235 8.39 -11.35 3.10
N SER A 236 8.54 -12.58 2.61
CA SER A 236 7.79 -13.07 1.45
C SER A 236 6.30 -13.27 1.78
N LEU A 237 6.00 -13.79 2.97
CA LEU A 237 4.63 -13.91 3.48
C LEU A 237 3.97 -12.54 3.60
N GLU A 238 4.67 -11.55 4.12
CA GLU A 238 4.21 -10.17 4.26
C GLU A 238 3.88 -9.53 2.90
N VAL A 239 4.75 -9.72 1.90
CA VAL A 239 4.50 -9.27 0.53
C VAL A 239 3.24 -9.92 -0.05
N ALA A 240 3.13 -11.24 0.04
CA ALA A 240 2.00 -11.97 -0.51
C ALA A 240 0.68 -11.55 0.17
N ILE A 241 0.67 -11.39 1.50
CA ILE A 241 -0.51 -10.91 2.23
C ILE A 241 -0.85 -9.47 1.83
N SER A 242 0.11 -8.55 1.78
CA SER A 242 -0.12 -7.16 1.38
C SER A 242 -0.73 -7.05 -0.02
N LEU A 243 -0.25 -7.86 -0.97
CA LEU A 243 -0.83 -7.93 -2.31
C LEU A 243 -2.25 -8.52 -2.29
N LEU A 244 -2.49 -9.60 -1.53
CA LEU A 244 -3.83 -10.17 -1.36
C LEU A 244 -4.80 -9.14 -0.79
N VAL A 245 -4.44 -8.45 0.29
CA VAL A 245 -5.27 -7.43 0.96
C VAL A 245 -5.58 -6.28 0.02
N CYS A 246 -4.58 -5.80 -0.74
CA CYS A 246 -4.75 -4.76 -1.74
C CYS A 246 -5.81 -5.10 -2.80
N ASN A 247 -5.91 -6.39 -3.18
CA ASN A 247 -6.83 -6.84 -4.21
C ASN A 247 -8.18 -7.31 -3.66
N LEU A 248 -8.21 -7.83 -2.44
CA LEU A 248 -9.38 -8.42 -1.80
C LEU A 248 -10.58 -7.47 -1.81
N ALA A 249 -10.33 -6.17 -1.66
CA ALA A 249 -11.35 -5.15 -1.70
C ALA A 249 -12.21 -5.17 -2.98
N VAL A 250 -11.54 -5.26 -4.12
CA VAL A 250 -12.20 -5.23 -5.43
C VAL A 250 -12.82 -6.59 -5.73
N VAL A 251 -12.15 -7.68 -5.36
CA VAL A 251 -12.68 -9.03 -5.57
C VAL A 251 -13.96 -9.23 -4.79
N ILE A 252 -13.98 -8.90 -3.48
CA ILE A 252 -15.19 -9.05 -2.66
C ILE A 252 -16.32 -8.17 -3.21
N ALA A 253 -16.03 -6.91 -3.58
CA ALA A 253 -17.05 -6.03 -4.15
C ALA A 253 -17.60 -6.55 -5.49
N GLY A 254 -16.74 -7.11 -6.35
CA GLY A 254 -17.12 -7.70 -7.63
C GLY A 254 -17.97 -8.97 -7.45
N VAL A 255 -17.53 -9.89 -6.59
CA VAL A 255 -18.25 -11.12 -6.26
C VAL A 255 -19.62 -10.80 -5.65
N TYR A 256 -19.68 -9.86 -4.71
CA TYR A 256 -20.93 -9.42 -4.10
C TYR A 256 -21.93 -8.90 -5.14
N ARG A 257 -21.46 -8.09 -6.09
CA ARG A 257 -22.30 -7.58 -7.20
C ARG A 257 -22.75 -8.69 -8.15
N ALA A 258 -21.88 -9.64 -8.46
CA ALA A 258 -22.20 -10.78 -9.31
C ALA A 258 -23.28 -11.66 -8.67
N LEU A 259 -23.12 -12.01 -7.38
CA LEU A 259 -24.10 -12.79 -6.62
C LEU A 259 -25.45 -12.07 -6.54
N ARG A 260 -25.47 -10.75 -6.32
CA ARG A 260 -26.71 -9.97 -6.27
C ARG A 260 -27.44 -9.95 -7.61
N LYS A 261 -26.73 -9.95 -8.74
CA LYS A 261 -27.36 -10.01 -10.07
C LYS A 261 -28.04 -11.36 -10.33
N HIS A 262 -27.56 -12.43 -9.68
CA HIS A 262 -28.08 -13.79 -9.83
C HIS A 262 -29.16 -14.17 -8.82
N VAL A 263 -29.48 -13.33 -7.84
CA VAL A 263 -30.66 -13.50 -6.99
C VAL A 263 -31.73 -12.59 -7.58
N PRO A 264 -32.62 -13.09 -8.47
CA PRO A 264 -33.77 -12.32 -8.92
C PRO A 264 -34.60 -12.00 -7.68
N SER A 265 -35.20 -10.82 -7.62
CA SER A 265 -36.11 -10.36 -6.56
C SER A 265 -37.41 -11.19 -6.48
N ALA A 266 -37.30 -12.52 -6.37
CA ALA A 266 -38.40 -13.45 -6.19
C ALA A 266 -39.12 -13.29 -4.84
N PHE A 267 -38.67 -12.35 -3.99
CA PHE A 267 -39.28 -12.06 -2.70
C PHE A 267 -40.19 -10.81 -2.70
N ASP A 268 -40.20 -10.03 -3.79
CA ASP A 268 -41.11 -8.87 -3.92
C ASP A 268 -42.42 -9.20 -4.65
N ALA A 269 -42.63 -10.46 -5.08
CA ALA A 269 -43.83 -10.86 -5.83
C ALA A 269 -44.96 -11.48 -4.96
N THR A 270 -44.79 -11.58 -3.64
CA THR A 270 -45.78 -12.26 -2.76
C THR A 270 -46.48 -11.30 -1.76
N GLY A 271 -46.29 -9.99 -1.89
CA GLY A 271 -46.80 -9.00 -0.91
C GLY A 271 -48.09 -8.26 -1.28
N ASP A 272 -48.48 -8.18 -2.56
CA ASP A 272 -49.59 -7.33 -3.01
C ASP A 272 -50.82 -8.14 -3.45
N GLN A 273 -51.43 -8.87 -2.51
CA GLN A 273 -52.87 -9.14 -2.54
C GLN A 273 -53.44 -9.16 -1.12
N ALA A 274 -53.64 -7.97 -0.54
CA ALA A 274 -54.61 -7.76 0.52
C ALA A 274 -55.14 -6.31 0.47
N THR A 275 -56.09 -6.10 -0.44
CA THR A 275 -57.36 -5.39 -0.24
C THR A 275 -57.43 -4.36 0.91
N GLY A 276 -57.63 -3.08 0.58
CA GLY A 276 -58.00 -2.09 1.59
C GLY A 276 -58.09 -0.65 1.12
N SER A 277 -59.03 -0.37 0.21
CA SER A 277 -59.45 0.98 -0.18
C SER A 277 -59.76 1.87 1.04
N ARG A 278 -59.03 2.97 1.22
CA ARG A 278 -59.55 4.15 1.91
C ARG A 278 -58.87 5.44 1.44
N GLN A 279 -59.62 6.21 0.65
CA GLN A 279 -59.38 7.62 0.38
C GLN A 279 -59.14 8.38 1.68
N ARG A 280 -58.10 9.23 1.70
CA ARG A 280 -58.25 10.60 2.18
C ARG A 280 -57.16 11.52 1.64
N GLU A 281 -57.64 12.58 1.00
CA GLU A 281 -56.89 13.74 0.55
C GLU A 281 -56.16 14.45 1.69
N GLY A 282 -55.03 15.07 1.33
CA GLY A 282 -54.40 16.14 2.07
C GLY A 282 -53.00 15.79 2.55
N GLU A 283 -51.98 15.98 1.72
CA GLU A 283 -50.59 16.03 2.20
C GLU A 283 -49.88 17.32 1.74
N PRO A 284 -49.31 18.11 2.70
CA PRO A 284 -48.46 19.25 2.43
C PRO A 284 -47.03 18.84 2.07
N SER A 285 -46.42 19.66 1.23
CA SER A 285 -45.01 19.64 0.81
C SER A 285 -44.01 19.35 1.94
N LEU A 286 -43.28 18.22 1.84
CA LEU A 286 -42.08 17.90 2.60
C LEU A 286 -40.85 17.72 1.66
N PRO A 287 -39.62 17.85 2.19
CA PRO A 287 -38.47 18.38 1.49
C PRO A 287 -37.76 17.36 0.59
N SER A 288 -37.13 17.92 -0.44
CA SER A 288 -36.26 17.28 -1.42
C SER A 288 -35.42 16.14 -0.84
N GLN A 289 -35.76 14.95 -1.30
CA GLN A 289 -34.97 13.74 -1.19
C GLN A 289 -33.64 13.97 -1.93
N MET A 290 -32.50 13.77 -1.25
CA MET A 290 -31.20 13.73 -1.92
C MET A 290 -31.13 12.47 -2.79
N THR A 291 -31.49 12.63 -4.05
CA THR A 291 -31.23 11.68 -5.11
C THR A 291 -29.71 11.59 -5.31
N PHE A 292 -29.15 10.42 -5.00
CA PHE A 292 -27.78 10.09 -5.36
C PHE A 292 -27.69 10.20 -6.88
N THR A 293 -26.80 11.06 -7.38
CA THR A 293 -26.57 11.25 -8.82
C THR A 293 -25.97 9.96 -9.36
N GLU A 294 -26.84 9.04 -9.73
CA GLU A 294 -26.53 8.03 -10.73
C GLU A 294 -26.24 8.82 -12.00
N ILE A 295 -24.97 8.85 -12.39
CA ILE A 295 -24.53 9.43 -13.66
C ILE A 295 -25.12 8.51 -14.73
N SER A 296 -26.33 8.84 -15.15
CA SER A 296 -26.97 8.30 -16.33
C SER A 296 -25.98 8.45 -17.47
N THR A 297 -25.56 7.31 -18.01
CA THR A 297 -24.71 7.23 -19.19
C THR A 297 -25.58 7.68 -20.36
N GLU A 298 -25.62 9.00 -20.60
CA GLU A 298 -26.26 9.59 -21.75
C GLU A 298 -25.51 9.11 -22.99
N TYR A 299 -26.09 8.11 -23.65
CA TYR A 299 -25.68 7.65 -24.96
C TYR A 299 -25.91 8.81 -25.93
N TYR A 300 -24.84 9.54 -26.28
CA TYR A 300 -24.87 10.53 -27.35
C TYR A 300 -25.10 9.80 -28.68
N GLN A 301 -26.37 9.65 -29.05
CA GLN A 301 -26.77 9.30 -30.40
C GLN A 301 -26.67 10.58 -31.23
N SER A 302 -25.52 10.76 -31.89
CA SER A 302 -25.28 11.84 -32.84
C SER A 302 -26.18 11.66 -34.07
N SER A 303 -27.35 12.31 -34.05
CA SER A 303 -28.10 12.66 -35.25
C SER A 303 -27.76 14.11 -35.60
N GLY A 304 -26.87 14.28 -36.58
CA GLY A 304 -26.53 15.59 -37.14
C GLY A 304 -27.63 16.07 -38.07
N SER A 305 -28.44 17.03 -37.62
CA SER A 305 -29.28 17.86 -38.47
C SER A 305 -28.97 19.33 -38.22
N GLY A 306 -28.26 19.92 -39.18
CA GLY A 306 -28.56 21.21 -39.82
C GLY A 306 -28.84 22.48 -38.99
N ILE A 307 -28.07 23.52 -39.37
CA ILE A 307 -28.47 24.94 -39.52
C ILE A 307 -28.46 25.78 -38.23
N SER A 308 -27.51 26.71 -38.10
CA SER A 308 -27.71 28.11 -38.52
C SER A 308 -26.60 29.02 -38.00
N SER A 309 -26.06 29.80 -38.93
CA SER A 309 -25.12 30.90 -38.73
C SER A 309 -25.82 32.11 -38.08
N LYS A 310 -25.15 32.80 -37.13
CA LYS A 310 -25.18 34.27 -36.99
C LYS A 310 -24.15 34.80 -35.99
N ASN A 311 -23.18 35.52 -36.55
CA ASN A 311 -22.49 36.75 -36.13
C ASN A 311 -22.64 37.26 -34.68
N GLY A 312 -21.49 37.62 -34.07
CA GLY A 312 -21.40 38.56 -32.94
C GLY A 312 -19.97 38.79 -32.48
N THR A 313 -19.46 40.00 -32.74
CA THR A 313 -18.11 40.58 -32.55
C THR A 313 -17.54 40.61 -31.12
N PRO A 314 -16.22 40.91 -30.96
CA PRO A 314 -15.48 40.78 -29.70
C PRO A 314 -15.57 42.05 -28.84
N ILE A 315 -15.59 41.88 -27.52
CA ILE A 315 -15.37 42.97 -26.56
C ILE A 315 -14.11 42.65 -25.76
N ALA A 316 -13.12 43.52 -25.95
CA ALA A 316 -11.95 43.66 -25.12
C ALA A 316 -12.32 44.28 -23.77
N SER A 317 -11.70 43.80 -22.70
CA SER A 317 -11.57 44.57 -21.47
C SER A 317 -10.26 44.20 -20.79
N ASP A 318 -9.37 45.19 -20.80
CA ASP A 318 -8.21 45.36 -19.93
C ASP A 318 -8.57 45.05 -18.47
N HIS A 319 -7.69 44.33 -17.79
CA HIS A 319 -7.49 44.61 -16.37
C HIS A 319 -6.03 44.51 -15.98
N ASP A 320 -5.47 45.71 -15.89
CA ASP A 320 -4.23 46.12 -15.26
C ASP A 320 -4.27 45.83 -13.75
N TYR A 321 -3.23 45.19 -13.20
CA TYR A 321 -2.93 45.26 -11.76
C TYR A 321 -1.42 45.07 -11.47
N SER A 322 -0.72 46.20 -11.55
CA SER A 322 0.10 46.77 -10.46
C SER A 322 0.97 45.82 -9.61
N THR A 323 2.22 45.73 -10.04
CA THR A 323 3.47 45.92 -9.28
C THR A 323 3.35 46.23 -7.77
N ARG A 324 3.96 45.40 -6.92
CA ARG A 324 4.60 45.87 -5.68
C ARG A 324 5.88 45.12 -5.35
N THR A 325 6.89 45.93 -5.12
CA THR A 325 8.31 45.64 -4.97
C THR A 325 8.72 45.63 -3.49
N ALA A 326 9.70 44.77 -3.16
CA ALA A 326 10.76 44.93 -2.14
C ALA A 326 10.41 44.75 -0.63
N PRO A 327 11.41 44.58 0.27
CA PRO A 327 12.81 44.15 0.11
C PRO A 327 13.26 43.01 1.06
N ALA A 328 14.52 42.62 0.84
CA ALA A 328 15.37 41.76 1.64
C ALA A 328 15.58 42.18 3.10
N GLN A 329 15.87 41.21 3.97
CA GLN A 329 16.65 41.41 5.19
C GLN A 329 17.63 40.26 5.40
N SER A 330 18.90 40.59 5.24
CA SER A 330 20.08 39.89 5.69
C SER A 330 20.25 40.05 7.21
N HIS A 331 20.55 38.97 7.93
CA HIS A 331 21.33 39.07 9.16
C HIS A 331 22.31 37.90 9.28
N SER A 332 23.53 38.32 9.59
CA SER A 332 24.78 37.60 9.65
C SER A 332 25.15 37.19 11.09
N LEU A 333 26.00 36.16 11.18
CA LEU A 333 27.10 35.98 12.14
C LEU A 333 26.79 35.68 13.62
N LEU A 334 27.24 34.50 14.06
CA LEU A 334 28.04 34.21 15.27
C LEU A 334 28.28 32.68 15.27
N ASP A 335 29.42 32.18 14.78
CA ASP A 335 30.69 32.02 15.52
C ASP A 335 30.51 31.41 16.92
N SER A 336 30.86 30.14 17.07
CA SER A 336 31.45 29.64 18.32
C SER A 336 32.21 28.34 18.07
N ARG A 337 33.54 28.48 18.03
CA ARG A 337 34.53 27.42 18.21
C ARG A 337 34.37 26.80 19.60
N GLY A 338 34.28 25.48 19.65
CA GLY A 338 34.40 24.69 20.87
C GLY A 338 35.20 23.41 20.61
N THR A 339 36.53 23.54 20.57
CA THR A 339 37.48 22.48 20.93
C THR A 339 37.24 22.04 22.36
N ILE A 340 37.25 20.73 22.66
CA ILE A 340 37.73 20.14 23.93
C ILE A 340 37.78 18.59 23.84
N SER A 341 39.01 18.09 24.01
CA SER A 341 39.50 16.85 24.65
C SER A 341 39.05 15.45 24.20
N ASP A 342 40.01 14.75 23.60
CA ASP A 342 40.65 13.53 24.12
C ASP A 342 39.82 12.61 25.03
N ILE A 343 39.45 11.45 24.49
CA ILE A 343 39.06 10.26 25.26
C ILE A 343 39.99 9.10 24.84
N PRO A 344 40.67 8.43 25.78
CA PRO A 344 41.57 7.34 25.47
C PRO A 344 40.81 6.08 25.04
N ASN A 345 41.15 5.57 23.85
CA ASN A 345 40.75 4.25 23.37
C ASN A 345 41.49 3.15 24.14
N VAL A 346 40.80 2.50 25.07
CA VAL A 346 41.23 1.21 25.64
C VAL A 346 40.04 0.26 25.60
N TYR A 347 39.86 -0.45 24.48
CA TYR A 347 39.20 -1.75 24.48
C TYR A 347 39.92 -2.67 23.51
N SER A 348 40.86 -3.42 24.07
CA SER A 348 41.48 -4.60 23.48
C SER A 348 40.43 -5.73 23.50
N TYR A 349 39.86 -6.08 22.35
CA TYR A 349 39.02 -7.28 22.22
C TYR A 349 39.87 -8.42 21.68
N HIS A 350 40.04 -9.42 22.54
CA HIS A 350 40.57 -10.74 22.22
C HIS A 350 39.76 -11.39 21.10
N HIS A 351 40.43 -11.66 19.98
CA HIS A 351 40.02 -12.66 19.01
C HIS A 351 39.99 -14.02 19.71
N ILE A 352 38.82 -14.62 19.80
CA ILE A 352 38.66 -16.05 20.11
C ILE A 352 38.21 -16.69 18.80
N ASP A 353 39.16 -17.32 18.13
CA ASP A 353 38.91 -18.22 17.00
C ASP A 353 38.28 -19.52 17.54
N ILE A 354 37.08 -19.86 17.07
CA ILE A 354 36.55 -21.21 17.17
C ILE A 354 35.95 -21.60 15.81
N CYS A 355 36.41 -22.77 15.37
CA CYS A 355 36.15 -23.46 14.11
C CYS A 355 34.67 -23.74 13.81
#